data_AF-A0A271JCR0-F1
#
_entry.id   AF-A0A271JCR0-F1
#
_cell.length_a   1.000
_cell.length_b   1.000
_cell.length_c   1.000
_cell.angle_alpha   90.00
_cell.angle_beta   90.00
_cell.angle_gamma   90.00
#
_symmetry.space_group_name_H-M   'P 1'
#
loop_
_entity.id
_entity.type
_entity.pdbx_description
1 polymer ?
#
loop_
_entity_poly.entity_id
_entity_poly.type
_entity_poly.pdbx_seq_one_letter_code
_entity_poly.pdbx_strand_id
1 'polypeptide(L)'
;MALTPLAPAASAPALLGQELDRAVRRWRGDRVLRVATPVEPVDPLLWAAAQTASPTHYWRGRSEAEAWAGVGVATGLDGPSLDDLARLGDVMASLPPDARLATTARFDSAAEVGEEWTAFGAVRLVLPRVELRSDGKAATLAVHLMPGESPRVAREALAAIRPARADVSGALPLPYMRRDDPARAEWDRMLRWALGAFATGDLGKVVLARRARFLFEEPVDAVALLRRLEAATPRCYHALVAPGAGPSFLTATPERLLRLDGRTLQTEAVAGTRPRSETDAADDRLRAELLDSEKDRREHAFVRDAIVGALAPLSSRVEADGEAAALTLARGRHLRTGIQATLAEGVGVAEVLRALHPTPAVGGTPTAAALDAIDRQEPFDRGLYAGPIGWIGRAADGTEAADLAVGIRSGLVDGRSLSLYSGAGIVAGSDPASEWAEIELKIGDFARVLGLTPVPD
;
A
#
# COMPACT_ATOMS: atom_id res chain seq x y z
N MET A 1 -27.18 -26.40 11.97
CA MET A 1 -25.89 -26.17 12.65
C MET A 1 -26.09 -25.12 13.71
N ALA A 2 -25.93 -25.45 14.98
CA ALA A 2 -25.99 -24.46 16.05
C ALA A 2 -24.81 -23.49 15.86
N LEU A 3 -25.11 -22.20 15.66
CA LEU A 3 -24.10 -21.14 15.62
C LEU A 3 -23.38 -21.14 16.97
N THR A 4 -22.09 -21.45 16.98
CA THR A 4 -21.26 -21.24 18.16
C THR A 4 -21.39 -19.77 18.56
N PRO A 5 -21.77 -19.43 19.80
CA PRO A 5 -21.92 -18.04 20.19
C PRO A 5 -20.59 -17.30 19.99
N LEU A 6 -20.63 -16.14 19.35
CA LEU A 6 -19.44 -15.30 19.17
C LEU A 6 -18.89 -14.90 20.54
N ALA A 7 -17.59 -15.04 20.72
CA ALA A 7 -16.94 -14.60 21.94
C ALA A 7 -16.95 -13.06 22.03
N PRO A 8 -17.34 -12.47 23.17
CA PRO A 8 -17.09 -11.05 23.43
C PRO A 8 -15.63 -10.71 23.16
N ALA A 9 -15.36 -9.59 22.50
CA ALA A 9 -13.99 -9.22 22.10
C ALA A 9 -13.00 -9.22 23.30
N ALA A 10 -13.48 -8.94 24.51
CA ALA A 10 -12.70 -8.94 25.74
C ALA A 10 -12.30 -10.34 26.25
N SER A 11 -13.08 -11.39 25.95
CA SER A 11 -12.78 -12.78 26.37
C SER A 11 -12.11 -13.61 25.27
N ALA A 12 -12.09 -13.10 24.04
CA ALA A 12 -11.50 -13.76 22.88
C ALA A 12 -10.03 -14.21 23.07
N PRO A 13 -9.12 -13.42 23.67
CA PRO A 13 -7.74 -13.89 23.86
C PRO A 13 -7.62 -15.10 24.77
N ALA A 14 -8.45 -15.20 25.82
CA ALA A 14 -8.45 -16.32 26.74
C ALA A 14 -8.99 -17.60 26.07
N LEU A 15 -10.06 -17.49 25.29
CA LEU A 15 -10.59 -18.61 24.51
C LEU A 15 -9.59 -19.09 23.47
N LEU A 16 -8.95 -18.16 22.76
CA LEU A 16 -7.91 -18.47 21.79
C LEU A 16 -6.70 -19.16 22.44
N GLY A 17 -6.35 -18.81 23.68
CA GLY A 17 -5.34 -19.51 24.47
C GLY A 17 -5.70 -20.97 24.77
N GLN A 18 -6.97 -21.26 25.05
CA GLN A 18 -7.44 -22.64 25.26
C GLN A 18 -7.46 -23.45 23.96
N GLU A 19 -7.80 -22.82 22.84
CA GLU A 19 -7.72 -23.43 21.50
C GLU A 19 -6.26 -23.71 21.13
N LEU A 20 -5.35 -22.78 21.43
CA LEU A 20 -3.92 -22.95 21.22
C LEU A 20 -3.40 -24.19 21.96
N ASP A 21 -3.77 -24.37 23.22
CA ASP A 21 -3.36 -25.53 24.02
C ASP A 21 -3.84 -26.85 23.44
N ARG A 22 -5.05 -26.87 22.88
CA ARG A 22 -5.60 -28.04 22.19
C ARG A 22 -4.88 -28.30 20.88
N ALA A 23 -4.60 -27.26 20.10
CA ALA A 23 -3.92 -27.35 18.82
C ALA A 23 -2.47 -27.83 18.97
N VAL A 24 -1.72 -27.28 19.93
CA VAL A 24 -0.32 -27.65 20.20
C VAL A 24 -0.17 -29.15 20.52
N ARG A 25 -1.11 -29.75 21.27
CA ARG A 25 -1.08 -31.19 21.59
C ARG A 25 -1.19 -32.10 20.36
N ARG A 26 -1.71 -31.59 19.25
CA ARG A 26 -1.90 -32.33 17.98
C ARG A 26 -0.95 -31.87 16.88
N TRP A 27 -0.20 -30.81 17.13
CA TRP A 27 0.67 -30.18 16.16
C TRP A 27 1.99 -30.94 16.05
N ARG A 28 2.41 -31.22 14.82
CA ARG A 28 3.63 -31.98 14.53
C ARG A 28 4.92 -31.17 14.73
N GLY A 29 4.82 -29.84 14.76
CA GLY A 29 5.99 -28.96 14.94
C GLY A 29 6.83 -28.79 13.67
N ASP A 30 6.30 -29.09 12.49
CA ASP A 30 6.99 -29.04 11.19
C ASP A 30 6.67 -27.78 10.37
N ARG A 31 5.51 -27.17 10.60
CA ARG A 31 5.03 -25.94 9.92
C ARG A 31 4.46 -24.96 10.93
N VAL A 32 4.34 -23.69 10.54
CA VAL A 32 3.74 -22.66 11.39
C VAL A 32 2.31 -23.04 11.77
N LEU A 33 2.00 -22.96 13.06
CA LEU A 33 0.67 -23.19 13.59
C LEU A 33 -0.08 -21.87 13.65
N ARG A 34 -1.17 -21.75 12.89
CA ARG A 34 -2.15 -20.68 13.01
C ARG A 34 -3.35 -21.21 13.78
N VAL A 35 -3.67 -20.58 14.91
CA VAL A 35 -4.88 -20.88 15.68
C VAL A 35 -5.76 -19.65 15.62
N ALA A 36 -7.04 -19.84 15.28
CA ALA A 36 -7.98 -18.76 15.06
C ALA A 36 -9.31 -19.03 15.77
N THR A 37 -9.96 -17.98 16.25
CA THR A 37 -11.32 -18.04 16.81
C THR A 37 -12.18 -16.91 16.25
N PRO A 38 -13.46 -17.17 15.91
CA PRO A 38 -14.42 -16.11 15.65
C PRO A 38 -14.62 -15.22 16.88
N VAL A 39 -14.81 -13.93 16.66
CA VAL A 39 -15.06 -12.91 17.69
C VAL A 39 -16.18 -11.98 17.22
N GLU A 40 -16.77 -11.23 18.16
CA GLU A 40 -17.69 -10.14 17.82
C GLU A 40 -17.07 -9.18 16.79
N PRO A 41 -17.87 -8.52 15.93
CA PRO A 41 -17.35 -7.57 14.96
C PRO A 41 -16.54 -6.46 15.65
N VAL A 42 -15.26 -6.37 15.28
CA VAL A 42 -14.33 -5.34 15.77
C VAL A 42 -13.64 -4.71 14.57
N ASP A 43 -13.45 -3.39 14.62
CA ASP A 43 -12.71 -2.63 13.61
C ASP A 43 -11.20 -2.93 13.74
N PRO A 44 -10.55 -3.52 12.71
CA PRO A 44 -9.15 -3.90 12.81
C PRO A 44 -8.18 -2.72 13.00
N LEU A 45 -8.50 -1.53 12.49
CA LEU A 45 -7.67 -0.33 12.67
C LEU A 45 -7.69 0.11 14.13
N LEU A 46 -8.88 0.21 14.73
CA LEU A 46 -9.03 0.61 16.14
C LEU A 46 -8.52 -0.46 17.11
N TRP A 47 -8.62 -1.74 16.73
CA TRP A 47 -7.99 -2.83 17.46
C TRP A 47 -6.47 -2.70 17.45
N ALA A 48 -5.84 -2.59 16.28
CA ALA A 48 -4.40 -2.44 16.16
C ALA A 48 -3.86 -1.24 16.93
N ALA A 49 -4.57 -0.10 16.86
CA ALA A 49 -4.21 1.12 17.55
C ALA A 49 -4.20 0.98 19.09
N ALA A 50 -4.95 0.02 19.66
CA ALA A 50 -4.95 -0.22 21.10
C ALA A 50 -3.76 -1.05 21.58
N GLN A 51 -3.05 -1.74 20.68
CA GLN A 51 -2.00 -2.68 21.04
C GLN A 51 -0.67 -1.99 21.30
N THR A 52 0.17 -2.61 22.13
CA THR A 52 1.55 -2.14 22.41
C THR A 52 2.62 -2.95 21.71
N ALA A 53 2.27 -4.11 21.16
CA ALA A 53 3.18 -4.91 20.37
C ALA A 53 3.48 -4.21 19.04
N SER A 54 4.73 -4.32 18.58
CA SER A 54 5.19 -3.77 17.31
C SER A 54 5.97 -4.83 16.52
N PRO A 55 6.05 -4.72 15.18
CA PRO A 55 5.41 -3.71 14.33
C PRO A 55 3.88 -3.90 14.27
N THR A 56 3.19 -2.85 13.87
CA THR A 56 1.75 -2.83 13.61
C THR A 56 1.49 -2.60 12.13
N HIS A 57 0.66 -3.46 11.55
CA HIS A 57 0.22 -3.36 10.16
C HIS A 57 -1.29 -3.32 10.11
N TYR A 58 -1.83 -2.48 9.23
CA TYR A 58 -3.22 -2.43 8.85
C TYR A 58 -3.34 -2.46 7.33
N TRP A 59 -4.33 -3.19 6.84
CA TRP A 59 -4.69 -3.25 5.43
C TRP A 59 -6.19 -3.32 5.27
N ARG A 60 -6.71 -2.58 4.31
CA ARG A 60 -8.08 -2.68 3.84
C ARG A 60 -8.10 -2.64 2.32
N GLY A 61 -8.76 -3.63 1.73
CA GLY A 61 -8.93 -3.72 0.29
C GLY A 61 -9.77 -2.57 -0.28
N ARG A 62 -9.55 -2.23 -1.56
CA ARG A 62 -10.24 -1.12 -2.24
C ARG A 62 -11.76 -1.24 -2.34
N SER A 63 -12.24 -2.46 -2.55
CA SER A 63 -13.65 -2.78 -2.84
C SER A 63 -14.21 -3.88 -1.96
N GLU A 64 -13.37 -4.44 -1.08
CA GLU A 64 -13.73 -5.51 -0.19
C GLU A 64 -14.07 -4.93 1.18
N ALA A 65 -15.06 -5.52 1.86
CA ALA A 65 -15.33 -5.21 3.25
C ALA A 65 -14.24 -5.77 4.18
N GLU A 66 -13.33 -6.60 3.66
CA GLU A 66 -12.27 -7.21 4.45
C GLU A 66 -11.19 -6.20 4.83
N ALA A 67 -11.04 -6.00 6.13
CA ALA A 67 -9.93 -5.32 6.77
C ALA A 67 -9.12 -6.33 7.60
N TRP A 68 -7.82 -6.12 7.64
CA TRP A 68 -6.86 -6.96 8.34
C TRP A 68 -5.89 -6.10 9.12
N ALA A 69 -5.58 -6.53 10.33
CA ALA A 69 -4.54 -5.93 11.13
C ALA A 69 -3.66 -7.01 11.78
N GLY A 70 -2.36 -6.74 11.87
CA GLY A 70 -1.39 -7.63 12.48
C GLY A 70 -0.46 -6.87 13.43
N VAL A 71 -0.16 -7.46 14.59
CA VAL A 71 0.76 -6.89 15.57
C VAL A 71 1.82 -7.89 16.01
N GLY A 72 3.03 -7.40 16.25
CA GLY A 72 4.18 -8.24 16.63
C GLY A 72 4.74 -9.06 15.46
N VAL A 73 5.75 -9.86 15.74
CA VAL A 73 6.39 -10.74 14.74
C VAL A 73 6.34 -12.19 15.23
N ALA A 74 5.86 -13.10 14.39
CA ALA A 74 6.07 -14.54 14.55
C ALA A 74 7.26 -15.01 13.70
N THR A 75 7.27 -14.61 12.44
CA THR A 75 8.40 -14.81 11.51
C THR A 75 8.30 -13.77 10.41
N GLY A 76 9.25 -13.79 9.49
CA GLY A 76 9.23 -12.89 8.36
C GLY A 76 10.47 -13.03 7.49
N LEU A 77 10.54 -12.14 6.52
CA LEU A 77 11.72 -11.89 5.72
C LEU A 77 12.07 -10.42 5.85
N ASP A 78 13.34 -10.15 6.08
CA ASP A 78 13.93 -8.82 5.98
C ASP A 78 15.13 -8.95 5.04
N GLY A 79 15.20 -8.05 4.06
CA GLY A 79 16.16 -8.13 2.97
C GLY A 79 16.53 -6.74 2.45
N PRO A 80 17.79 -6.55 2.00
CA PRO A 80 18.24 -5.29 1.41
C PRO A 80 17.59 -4.99 0.04
N SER A 81 16.95 -5.95 -0.62
CA SER A 81 16.43 -5.75 -1.98
C SER A 81 15.25 -6.65 -2.34
N LEU A 82 14.59 -6.38 -3.47
CA LEU A 82 13.55 -7.27 -4.03
C LEU A 82 14.11 -8.64 -4.46
N ASP A 83 15.42 -8.77 -4.66
CA ASP A 83 16.04 -10.07 -4.99
C ASP A 83 15.93 -11.04 -3.81
N ASP A 84 15.87 -10.53 -2.58
CA ASP A 84 15.66 -11.33 -1.38
C ASP A 84 14.34 -12.08 -1.36
N LEU A 85 13.36 -11.65 -2.17
CA LEU A 85 12.12 -12.42 -2.40
C LEU A 85 12.37 -13.79 -3.02
N ALA A 86 13.59 -14.10 -3.49
CA ALA A 86 13.97 -15.46 -3.87
C ALA A 86 13.83 -16.45 -2.69
N ARG A 87 13.95 -15.97 -1.45
CA ARG A 87 13.75 -16.75 -0.21
C ARG A 87 12.27 -16.86 0.19
N LEU A 88 11.36 -16.19 -0.53
CA LEU A 88 9.93 -16.21 -0.22
C LEU A 88 9.37 -17.64 -0.27
N GLY A 89 9.83 -18.47 -1.22
CA GLY A 89 9.39 -19.85 -1.36
C GLY A 89 9.54 -20.66 -0.07
N ASP A 90 10.67 -20.50 0.63
CA ASP A 90 10.95 -21.18 1.90
C ASP A 90 10.00 -20.73 3.01
N VAL A 91 9.76 -19.42 3.11
CA VAL A 91 8.82 -18.84 4.07
C VAL A 91 7.40 -19.36 3.78
N MET A 92 6.96 -19.28 2.52
CA MET A 92 5.64 -19.70 2.07
C MET A 92 5.37 -21.19 2.29
N ALA A 93 6.38 -22.04 2.06
CA ALA A 93 6.28 -23.49 2.32
C ALA A 93 6.00 -23.79 3.79
N SER A 94 6.50 -22.97 4.72
CA SER A 94 6.25 -23.12 6.16
C SER A 94 4.86 -22.63 6.60
N LEU A 95 4.19 -21.79 5.81
CA LEU A 95 2.95 -21.13 6.22
C LEU A 95 1.71 -22.03 6.12
N PRO A 96 0.79 -21.99 7.11
CA PRO A 96 -0.49 -22.68 7.00
C PRO A 96 -1.37 -22.00 5.94
N PRO A 97 -2.43 -22.68 5.47
CA PRO A 97 -3.48 -22.02 4.70
C PRO A 97 -4.02 -20.78 5.43
N ASP A 98 -4.49 -19.80 4.66
CA ASP A 98 -4.96 -18.50 5.13
C ASP A 98 -3.93 -17.61 5.86
N ALA A 99 -2.66 -17.98 5.97
CA ALA A 99 -1.65 -17.09 6.55
C ALA A 99 -1.40 -15.87 5.64
N ARG A 100 -1.19 -14.69 6.23
CA ARG A 100 -0.84 -13.45 5.53
C ARG A 100 0.40 -12.81 6.15
N LEU A 101 1.39 -12.53 5.31
CA LEU A 101 2.59 -11.76 5.61
C LEU A 101 2.33 -10.29 5.23
N ALA A 102 2.41 -9.37 6.20
CA ALA A 102 2.39 -7.94 5.90
C ALA A 102 3.61 -7.65 5.04
N THR A 103 3.41 -7.07 3.86
CA THR A 103 4.47 -6.90 2.86
C THR A 103 4.64 -5.42 2.55
N THR A 104 5.88 -4.96 2.66
CA THR A 104 6.29 -3.63 2.23
C THR A 104 7.63 -3.73 1.51
N ALA A 105 7.81 -2.94 0.46
CA ALA A 105 9.11 -2.73 -0.14
C ALA A 105 9.31 -1.25 -0.48
N ARG A 106 10.57 -0.81 -0.44
CA ARG A 106 10.96 0.53 -0.90
C ARG A 106 10.69 0.68 -2.38
N PHE A 107 10.46 1.92 -2.82
CA PHE A 107 10.36 2.26 -4.23
C PHE A 107 11.62 1.86 -4.99
N ASP A 108 12.78 2.24 -4.45
CA ASP A 108 14.09 1.84 -4.95
C ASP A 108 14.91 1.30 -3.77
N SER A 109 15.27 0.01 -3.84
CA SER A 109 16.09 -0.65 -2.84
C SER A 109 17.59 -0.39 -3.02
N ALA A 110 18.02 0.12 -4.18
CA ALA A 110 19.41 0.46 -4.45
C ALA A 110 19.78 1.88 -3.98
N ALA A 111 18.79 2.76 -3.82
CA ALA A 111 18.98 4.13 -3.37
C ALA A 111 19.43 4.21 -1.90
N GLU A 112 20.13 5.29 -1.56
CA GLU A 112 20.54 5.58 -0.18
C GLU A 112 19.31 5.66 0.75
N VAL A 113 19.42 5.03 1.93
CA VAL A 113 18.32 4.97 2.90
C VAL A 113 18.31 6.22 3.75
N GLY A 114 17.27 7.05 3.60
CA GLY A 114 17.03 8.19 4.48
C GLY A 114 16.78 7.74 5.92
N GLU A 115 17.21 8.55 6.90
CA GLU A 115 17.10 8.22 8.32
C GLU A 115 15.67 7.84 8.71
N GLU A 116 14.68 8.58 8.22
CA GLU A 116 13.25 8.35 8.48
C GLU A 116 12.73 7.00 7.96
N TRP A 117 13.45 6.35 7.06
CA TRP A 117 13.04 5.09 6.43
C TRP A 117 13.73 3.86 7.01
N THR A 118 14.76 4.04 7.85
CA THR A 118 15.59 2.95 8.39
C THR A 118 14.75 1.88 9.10
N ALA A 119 13.73 2.29 9.86
CA ALA A 119 12.90 1.37 10.65
C ALA A 119 11.99 0.46 9.81
N PHE A 120 11.77 0.79 8.52
CA PHE A 120 10.92 0.00 7.62
C PHE A 120 11.69 -1.12 6.92
N GLY A 121 13.02 -1.02 6.82
CA GLY A 121 13.84 -1.91 5.99
C GLY A 121 13.64 -1.65 4.49
N ALA A 122 14.33 -2.44 3.64
CA ALA A 122 14.21 -2.30 2.20
C ALA A 122 13.11 -3.18 1.59
N VAL A 123 13.08 -4.46 1.98
CA VAL A 123 11.97 -5.37 1.71
C VAL A 123 11.64 -6.11 2.99
N ARG A 124 10.40 -5.99 3.43
CA ARG A 124 9.95 -6.55 4.70
C ARG A 124 8.65 -7.32 4.54
N LEU A 125 8.68 -8.57 4.96
CA LEU A 125 7.52 -9.44 5.07
C LEU A 125 7.40 -9.86 6.54
N VAL A 126 6.24 -9.67 7.15
CA VAL A 126 6.02 -9.98 8.57
C VAL A 126 4.80 -10.86 8.70
N LEU A 127 4.99 -12.10 9.17
CA LEU A 127 3.89 -12.86 9.76
C LEU A 127 3.62 -12.27 11.14
N PRO A 128 2.46 -11.63 11.38
CA PRO A 128 2.20 -11.03 12.68
C PRO A 128 2.09 -12.10 13.76
N ARG A 129 2.48 -11.76 14.99
CA ARG A 129 2.28 -12.69 16.13
C ARG A 129 0.79 -12.91 16.39
N VAL A 130 0.02 -11.83 16.37
CA VAL A 130 -1.45 -11.84 16.50
C VAL A 130 -2.05 -11.02 15.37
N GLU A 131 -3.11 -11.54 14.76
CA GLU A 131 -3.86 -10.83 13.73
C GLU A 131 -5.37 -10.80 14.03
N LEU A 132 -6.02 -9.75 13.53
CA LEU A 132 -7.46 -9.61 13.49
C LEU A 132 -7.90 -9.41 12.03
N ARG A 133 -8.87 -10.19 11.57
CA ARG A 133 -9.54 -10.00 10.28
C ARG A 133 -11.01 -9.71 10.51
N SER A 134 -11.58 -8.82 9.71
CA SER A 134 -13.00 -8.48 9.78
C SER A 134 -13.53 -8.21 8.38
N ASP A 135 -14.67 -8.78 8.02
CA ASP A 135 -15.41 -8.46 6.78
C ASP A 135 -16.57 -7.47 7.03
N GLY A 136 -16.58 -6.85 8.21
CA GLY A 136 -17.64 -5.95 8.68
C GLY A 136 -18.85 -6.68 9.29
N LYS A 137 -19.00 -8.00 9.11
CA LYS A 137 -20.09 -8.80 9.69
C LYS A 137 -19.59 -9.84 10.69
N ALA A 138 -18.41 -10.38 10.46
CA ALA A 138 -17.73 -11.31 11.33
C ALA A 138 -16.27 -10.88 11.46
N ALA A 139 -15.68 -11.15 12.63
CA ALA A 139 -14.27 -10.96 12.85
C ALA A 139 -13.63 -12.25 13.36
N THR A 140 -12.34 -12.43 13.07
CA THR A 140 -11.54 -13.58 13.49
C THR A 140 -10.24 -13.08 14.09
N LEU A 141 -9.97 -13.47 15.32
CA LEU A 141 -8.68 -13.26 16.00
C LEU A 141 -7.83 -14.52 15.83
N ALA A 142 -6.57 -14.38 15.43
CA ALA A 142 -5.65 -15.50 15.30
C ALA A 142 -4.27 -15.21 15.89
N VAL A 143 -3.60 -16.27 16.31
CA VAL A 143 -2.21 -16.26 16.81
C VAL A 143 -1.37 -17.25 16.01
N HIS A 144 -0.12 -16.87 15.76
CA HIS A 144 0.86 -17.72 15.07
C HIS A 144 1.90 -18.25 16.07
N LEU A 145 2.29 -19.52 15.91
CA LEU A 145 3.36 -20.18 16.65
C LEU A 145 4.31 -20.89 15.68
N MET A 146 5.60 -20.59 15.77
CA MET A 146 6.62 -21.14 14.87
C MET A 146 7.12 -22.50 15.34
N PRO A 147 7.50 -23.41 14.43
CA PRO A 147 8.24 -24.64 14.76
C PRO A 147 9.37 -24.39 15.78
N GLY A 148 9.42 -25.19 16.84
CA GLY A 148 10.42 -25.08 17.90
C GLY A 148 10.16 -23.99 18.96
N GLU A 149 9.18 -23.11 18.79
CA GLU A 149 8.82 -22.13 19.81
C GLU A 149 8.04 -22.75 20.97
N SER A 150 8.28 -22.24 22.18
CA SER A 150 7.42 -22.55 23.32
C SER A 150 6.03 -21.94 23.13
N PRO A 151 4.93 -22.70 23.36
CA PRO A 151 3.57 -22.16 23.36
C PRO A 151 3.37 -20.98 24.31
N ARG A 152 4.24 -20.85 25.33
CA ARG A 152 4.26 -19.73 26.26
C ARG A 152 4.38 -18.38 25.54
N VAL A 153 5.18 -18.28 24.48
CA VAL A 153 5.38 -17.03 23.72
C VAL A 153 4.06 -16.55 23.11
N ALA A 154 3.32 -17.45 22.47
CA ALA A 154 2.01 -17.14 21.90
C ALA A 154 0.97 -16.81 22.99
N ARG A 155 1.00 -17.49 24.15
CA ARG A 155 0.13 -17.16 25.29
C ARG A 155 0.41 -15.78 25.88
N GLU A 156 1.68 -15.41 26.04
CA GLU A 156 2.07 -14.08 26.53
C GLU A 156 1.62 -12.99 25.55
N ALA A 157 1.77 -13.21 24.25
CA ALA A 157 1.24 -12.30 23.23
C ALA A 157 -0.28 -12.14 23.32
N LEU A 158 -1.03 -13.24 23.50
CA LEU A 158 -2.49 -13.19 23.69
C LEU A 158 -2.89 -12.47 24.98
N ALA A 159 -2.18 -12.72 26.08
CA ALA A 159 -2.44 -12.08 27.36
C ALA A 159 -2.18 -10.56 27.34
N ALA A 160 -1.33 -10.10 26.42
CA ALA A 160 -1.04 -8.68 26.20
C ALA A 160 -2.05 -7.96 25.29
N ILE A 161 -2.97 -8.69 24.64
CA ILE A 161 -3.98 -8.09 23.77
C ILE A 161 -4.94 -7.24 24.58
N ARG A 162 -5.14 -6.01 24.11
CA ARG A 162 -6.06 -5.04 24.69
C ARG A 162 -7.34 -4.95 23.87
N PRO A 163 -8.49 -4.61 24.50
CA PRO A 163 -9.70 -4.27 23.77
C PRO A 163 -9.45 -3.14 22.78
N ALA A 164 -10.20 -3.13 21.67
CA ALA A 164 -10.10 -2.07 20.67
C ALA A 164 -10.43 -0.70 21.27
N ARG A 165 -9.85 0.37 20.70
CA ARG A 165 -10.25 1.73 21.04
C ARG A 165 -11.72 1.93 20.72
N ALA A 166 -12.46 2.61 21.60
CA ALA A 166 -13.87 2.92 21.35
C ALA A 166 -14.04 3.88 20.17
N ASP A 167 -13.10 4.83 20.04
CA ASP A 167 -13.05 5.81 18.95
C ASP A 167 -11.64 6.39 18.81
N VAL A 168 -11.39 7.08 17.69
CA VAL A 168 -10.31 8.04 17.50
C VAL A 168 -10.88 9.45 17.73
N SER A 169 -11.19 9.77 18.98
CA SER A 169 -11.73 11.08 19.35
C SER A 169 -10.61 12.13 19.47
N GLY A 170 -10.81 13.28 18.83
CA GLY A 170 -9.88 14.42 18.86
C GLY A 170 -9.68 15.05 17.49
N ALA A 171 -9.70 16.38 17.39
CA ALA A 171 -9.33 17.08 16.16
C ALA A 171 -7.88 16.77 15.79
N LEU A 172 -7.56 16.63 14.50
CA LEU A 172 -6.16 16.64 14.09
C LEU A 172 -5.60 18.04 14.38
N PRO A 173 -4.35 18.14 14.88
CA PRO A 173 -3.72 19.44 15.06
C PRO A 173 -3.62 20.16 13.71
N LEU A 174 -3.74 21.48 13.72
CA LEU A 174 -3.49 22.29 12.53
C LEU A 174 -1.98 22.48 12.35
N PRO A 175 -1.44 22.39 11.13
CA PRO A 175 -0.03 22.66 10.91
C PRO A 175 0.23 24.17 10.99
N TYR A 176 1.36 24.57 11.58
CA TYR A 176 1.79 25.96 11.64
C TYR A 176 2.78 26.33 10.52
N MET A 177 3.34 25.32 9.83
CA MET A 177 4.30 25.53 8.74
C MET A 177 4.24 24.39 7.73
N ARG A 178 4.47 24.72 6.45
CA ARG A 178 4.70 23.79 5.35
C ARG A 178 6.08 24.06 4.74
N ARG A 179 6.79 23.01 4.36
CA ARG A 179 8.01 23.05 3.55
C ARG A 179 7.88 22.06 2.40
N ASP A 180 8.32 22.44 1.22
CA ASP A 180 8.26 21.61 0.02
C ASP A 180 9.67 21.27 -0.42
N ASP A 181 9.95 19.97 -0.59
CA ASP A 181 11.21 19.44 -1.11
C ASP A 181 10.88 18.61 -2.36
N PRO A 182 11.27 19.03 -3.58
CA PRO A 182 11.90 20.31 -3.92
C PRO A 182 10.95 21.51 -3.73
N ALA A 183 11.54 22.69 -3.54
CA ALA A 183 10.78 23.95 -3.62
C ALA A 183 10.34 24.22 -5.06
N ARG A 184 9.39 25.15 -5.28
CA ARG A 184 8.84 25.42 -6.63
C ARG A 184 9.90 25.74 -7.68
N ALA A 185 10.90 26.57 -7.35
CA ALA A 185 11.96 26.92 -8.29
C ALA A 185 12.85 25.71 -8.66
N GLU A 186 13.05 24.78 -7.73
CA GLU A 186 13.82 23.56 -7.94
C GLU A 186 13.01 22.52 -8.73
N TRP A 187 11.71 22.40 -8.47
CA TRP A 187 10.78 21.61 -9.28
C TRP A 187 10.84 22.02 -10.74
N ASP A 188 10.72 23.32 -11.02
CA ASP A 188 10.82 23.86 -12.38
C ASP A 188 12.17 23.53 -13.05
N ARG A 189 13.26 23.48 -12.28
CA ARG A 189 14.59 23.10 -12.77
C ARG A 189 14.66 21.60 -13.09
N MET A 190 14.16 20.73 -12.20
CA MET A 190 14.11 19.29 -12.42
C MET A 190 13.28 18.94 -13.65
N LEU A 191 12.17 19.64 -13.85
CA LEU A 191 11.28 19.43 -14.99
C LEU A 191 11.91 19.87 -16.32
N ARG A 192 12.60 21.04 -16.33
CA ARG A 192 13.39 21.47 -17.51
C ARG A 192 14.52 20.50 -17.83
N TRP A 193 15.18 19.95 -16.81
CA TRP A 193 16.20 18.91 -17.01
C TRP A 193 15.59 17.67 -17.67
N ALA A 194 14.46 17.17 -17.18
CA ALA A 194 13.78 16.00 -17.74
C ALA A 194 13.36 16.22 -19.20
N LEU A 195 12.79 17.39 -19.51
CA LEU A 195 12.44 17.77 -20.89
C LEU A 195 13.66 17.81 -21.81
N GLY A 196 14.82 18.26 -21.31
CA GLY A 196 16.08 18.22 -22.04
C GLY A 196 16.59 16.80 -22.28
N ALA A 197 16.46 15.91 -21.29
CA ALA A 197 16.85 14.50 -21.39
C ALA A 197 16.00 13.73 -22.42
N PHE A 198 14.72 14.05 -22.57
CA PHE A 198 13.89 13.45 -23.60
C PHE A 198 14.38 13.77 -25.03
N ALA A 199 15.01 14.93 -25.22
CA ALA A 199 15.55 15.32 -26.52
C ALA A 199 16.78 14.51 -26.94
N THR A 200 17.52 13.91 -26.00
CA THR A 200 18.65 13.01 -26.31
C THR A 200 18.20 11.58 -26.62
N GLY A 201 16.96 11.23 -26.26
CA GLY A 201 16.35 9.92 -26.53
C GLY A 201 16.63 8.84 -25.47
N ASP A 202 17.44 9.14 -24.45
CA ASP A 202 17.82 8.18 -23.41
C ASP A 202 16.71 7.91 -22.38
N LEU A 203 15.72 8.80 -22.33
CA LEU A 203 14.60 8.76 -21.39
C LEU A 203 13.31 9.14 -22.14
N GLY A 204 12.24 8.34 -21.98
CA GLY A 204 10.95 8.59 -22.63
C GLY A 204 9.89 9.21 -21.70
N LYS A 205 9.93 8.83 -20.42
CA LYS A 205 9.06 9.33 -19.35
C LYS A 205 9.79 9.17 -18.02
N VAL A 206 9.62 10.14 -17.12
CA VAL A 206 10.04 10.01 -15.71
C VAL A 206 8.95 10.58 -14.82
N VAL A 207 8.66 9.90 -13.72
CA VAL A 207 7.77 10.41 -12.69
C VAL A 207 8.63 11.08 -11.64
N LEU A 208 8.55 12.40 -11.52
CA LEU A 208 9.25 13.16 -10.49
C LEU A 208 8.30 13.50 -9.35
N ALA A 209 8.80 13.50 -8.13
CA ALA A 209 8.04 13.63 -6.91
C ALA A 209 8.48 14.80 -6.05
N ARG A 210 7.59 15.16 -5.13
CA ARG A 210 7.76 16.16 -4.10
C ARG A 210 7.29 15.63 -2.76
N ARG A 211 8.04 15.97 -1.72
CA ARG A 211 7.68 15.83 -0.32
C ARG A 211 7.17 17.18 0.22
N ALA A 212 5.89 17.28 0.52
CA ALA A 212 5.28 18.41 1.23
C ALA A 212 5.25 18.09 2.74
N ARG A 213 6.16 18.68 3.51
CA ARG A 213 6.31 18.46 4.95
C ARG A 213 5.56 19.53 5.76
N PHE A 214 4.58 19.08 6.53
CA PHE A 214 3.80 19.90 7.46
C PHE A 214 4.32 19.72 8.89
N LEU A 215 4.47 20.81 9.63
CA LEU A 215 4.89 20.80 11.05
C LEU A 215 3.74 21.25 11.96
N PHE A 216 3.64 20.61 13.13
CA PHE A 216 2.56 20.76 14.09
C PHE A 216 3.10 21.09 15.48
N GLU A 217 2.31 21.77 16.31
CA GLU A 217 2.67 22.01 17.71
C GLU A 217 2.52 20.75 18.57
N GLU A 218 1.58 19.88 18.18
CA GLU A 218 1.25 18.63 18.86
C GLU A 218 1.52 17.42 17.95
N PRO A 219 1.76 16.21 18.52
CA PRO A 219 1.93 15.00 17.73
C PRO A 219 0.69 14.68 16.87
N VAL A 220 0.91 14.20 15.66
CA VAL A 220 -0.16 13.76 14.76
C VAL A 220 -0.49 12.29 15.05
N ASP A 221 -1.75 11.98 15.35
CA ASP A 221 -2.20 10.59 15.46
C ASP A 221 -2.42 10.00 14.04
N ALA A 222 -1.50 9.12 13.63
CA ALA A 222 -1.56 8.43 12.33
C ALA A 222 -2.82 7.58 12.14
N VAL A 223 -3.35 6.99 13.21
CA VAL A 223 -4.58 6.18 13.18
C VAL A 223 -5.79 7.10 12.97
N ALA A 224 -5.83 8.23 13.69
CA ALA A 224 -6.91 9.21 13.54
C ALA A 224 -6.89 9.88 12.15
N LEU A 225 -5.71 10.09 11.57
CA LEU A 225 -5.54 10.57 10.19
C LEU A 225 -6.02 9.52 9.19
N LEU A 226 -5.57 8.27 9.30
CA LEU A 226 -5.99 7.19 8.40
C LEU A 226 -7.50 6.95 8.46
N ARG A 227 -8.10 6.97 9.66
CA ARG A 227 -9.55 6.80 9.80
C ARG A 227 -10.36 7.88 9.07
N ARG A 228 -9.90 9.13 9.11
CA ARG A 228 -10.53 10.22 8.33
C ARG A 228 -10.33 10.01 6.83
N LEU A 229 -9.16 9.50 6.42
CA LEU A 229 -8.89 9.15 5.02
C LEU A 229 -9.80 8.02 4.53
N GLU A 230 -10.06 6.98 5.34
CA GLU A 230 -10.99 5.91 4.98
C GLU A 230 -12.38 6.45 4.63
N ALA A 231 -12.93 7.33 5.46
CA ALA A 231 -14.21 7.97 5.22
C ALA A 231 -14.18 8.91 4.00
N ALA A 232 -13.04 9.59 3.80
CA ALA A 232 -12.82 10.51 2.70
C ALA A 232 -12.65 9.84 1.33
N THR A 233 -12.14 8.61 1.31
CA THR A 233 -11.68 7.91 0.10
C THR A 233 -12.15 6.45 0.07
N PRO A 234 -13.47 6.19 0.10
CA PRO A 234 -14.03 4.84 0.26
C PRO A 234 -13.75 3.86 -0.91
N ARG A 235 -13.13 4.34 -2.01
CA ARG A 235 -12.73 3.54 -3.18
C ARG A 235 -11.21 3.44 -3.31
N CYS A 236 -10.49 3.53 -2.20
CA CYS A 236 -9.05 3.34 -2.11
C CYS A 236 -8.73 2.13 -1.23
N TYR A 237 -7.56 1.54 -1.44
CA TYR A 237 -6.89 0.73 -0.43
C TYR A 237 -6.43 1.64 0.71
N HIS A 238 -6.50 1.15 1.94
CA HIS A 238 -5.97 1.87 3.11
C HIS A 238 -4.98 1.00 3.84
N ALA A 239 -3.81 1.55 4.15
CA ALA A 239 -2.81 0.82 4.90
C ALA A 239 -2.11 1.71 5.93
N LEU A 240 -1.70 1.09 7.03
CA LEU A 240 -0.81 1.66 8.05
C LEU A 240 0.35 0.69 8.27
N VAL A 241 1.57 1.21 8.30
CA VAL A 241 2.77 0.49 8.68
C VAL A 241 3.47 1.29 9.76
N ALA A 242 3.48 0.74 10.97
CA ALA A 242 4.11 1.35 12.13
C ALA A 242 5.17 0.37 12.70
N PRO A 243 6.47 0.60 12.46
CA PRO A 243 7.53 -0.31 12.88
C PRO A 243 7.70 -0.40 14.41
N GLY A 244 7.08 0.52 15.17
CA GLY A 244 7.20 0.63 16.62
C GLY A 244 7.81 1.97 16.99
N ALA A 245 9.06 1.97 17.45
CA ALA A 245 9.81 3.21 17.60
C ALA A 245 10.13 3.79 16.21
N GLY A 246 9.75 5.04 15.97
CA GLY A 246 9.96 5.74 14.71
C GLY A 246 8.65 6.15 14.00
N PRO A 247 8.75 6.58 12.74
CA PRO A 247 7.63 7.13 12.01
C PRO A 247 6.64 6.05 11.53
N SER A 248 5.40 6.45 11.29
CA SER A 248 4.34 5.59 10.74
C SER A 248 4.02 6.00 9.31
N PHE A 249 4.04 5.05 8.38
CA PHE A 249 3.63 5.27 6.99
C PHE A 249 2.16 4.89 6.81
N LEU A 250 1.42 5.72 6.09
CA LEU A 250 0.03 5.44 5.75
C LEU A 250 -0.28 5.81 4.30
N THR A 251 -1.23 5.10 3.69
CA THR A 251 -1.65 5.34 2.30
C THR A 251 -3.16 5.19 2.15
N ALA A 252 -3.72 5.99 1.23
CA ALA A 252 -5.09 5.89 0.72
C ALA A 252 -5.05 5.77 -0.81
N THR A 253 -4.40 4.71 -1.30
CA THR A 253 -4.09 4.55 -2.73
C THR A 253 -5.26 3.97 -3.52
N PRO A 254 -5.58 4.52 -4.70
CA PRO A 254 -6.58 3.93 -5.59
C PRO A 254 -6.02 2.77 -6.44
N GLU A 255 -4.70 2.58 -6.47
CA GLU A 255 -4.00 1.82 -7.51
C GLU A 255 -3.55 0.44 -7.00
N ARG A 256 -4.08 -0.61 -7.62
CA ARG A 256 -3.60 -1.98 -7.39
C ARG A 256 -2.29 -2.18 -8.14
N LEU A 257 -1.28 -2.72 -7.45
CA LEU A 257 -0.07 -3.22 -8.10
C LEU A 257 -0.35 -4.63 -8.65
N LEU A 258 -0.79 -5.53 -7.78
CA LEU A 258 -1.24 -6.86 -8.18
C LEU A 258 -2.19 -7.46 -7.14
N ARG A 259 -3.02 -8.40 -7.61
CA ARG A 259 -3.73 -9.37 -6.77
C ARG A 259 -3.52 -10.74 -7.37
N LEU A 260 -3.15 -11.70 -6.54
CA LEU A 260 -2.93 -13.09 -6.93
C LEU A 260 -3.89 -14.00 -6.16
N ASP A 261 -4.55 -14.89 -6.88
CA ASP A 261 -5.33 -16.00 -6.33
C ASP A 261 -4.96 -17.28 -7.08
N GLY A 262 -4.13 -18.11 -6.44
CA GLY A 262 -3.47 -19.25 -7.07
C GLY A 262 -2.58 -18.81 -8.22
N ARG A 263 -3.00 -19.10 -9.46
CA ARG A 263 -2.31 -18.69 -10.69
C ARG A 263 -3.00 -17.54 -11.42
N THR A 264 -4.12 -17.04 -10.90
CA THR A 264 -4.87 -15.93 -11.50
C THR A 264 -4.35 -14.60 -10.95
N LEU A 265 -3.62 -13.88 -11.78
CA LEU A 265 -3.13 -12.54 -11.49
C LEU A 265 -4.11 -11.49 -12.02
N GLN A 266 -4.38 -10.46 -11.24
CA GLN A 266 -5.09 -9.26 -11.65
C GLN A 266 -4.23 -8.02 -11.36
N THR A 267 -4.09 -7.14 -12.34
CA THR A 267 -3.49 -5.81 -12.20
C THR A 267 -4.28 -4.81 -13.04
N GLU A 268 -3.84 -3.57 -13.11
CA GLU A 268 -4.50 -2.53 -13.87
C GLU A 268 -3.49 -1.48 -14.35
N ALA A 269 -3.66 -1.04 -15.60
CA ALA A 269 -3.04 0.19 -16.05
C ALA A 269 -3.90 1.35 -15.57
N VAL A 270 -3.30 2.33 -14.90
CA VAL A 270 -3.97 3.56 -14.45
C VAL A 270 -3.12 4.75 -14.89
N ALA A 271 -3.68 5.60 -15.74
CA ALA A 271 -3.02 6.79 -16.24
C ALA A 271 -4.04 7.83 -16.73
N GLY A 272 -3.58 9.04 -17.03
CA GLY A 272 -4.46 10.16 -17.37
C GLY A 272 -5.25 10.65 -16.16
N THR A 273 -5.47 11.96 -16.07
CA THR A 273 -6.18 12.54 -14.93
C THR A 273 -7.11 13.65 -15.37
N ARG A 274 -8.34 13.66 -14.84
CA ARG A 274 -9.20 14.86 -14.82
C ARG A 274 -9.74 15.11 -13.42
N PRO A 275 -9.95 16.38 -13.03
CA PRO A 275 -10.58 16.70 -11.76
C PRO A 275 -12.05 16.27 -11.75
N ARG A 276 -12.63 16.25 -10.54
CA ARG A 276 -14.09 16.19 -10.35
C ARG A 276 -14.66 17.62 -10.36
N SER A 277 -15.89 17.77 -10.85
CA SER A 277 -16.68 19.00 -10.75
C SER A 277 -17.80 18.83 -9.71
N GLU A 278 -18.23 19.95 -9.12
CA GLU A 278 -19.37 20.02 -8.19
C GLU A 278 -20.72 19.85 -8.90
N THR A 279 -20.79 20.13 -10.20
CA THR A 279 -22.00 19.96 -11.01
C THR A 279 -21.89 18.74 -11.90
N ASP A 280 -22.92 17.88 -11.91
CA ASP A 280 -22.96 16.65 -12.70
C ASP A 280 -22.71 16.91 -14.19
N ALA A 281 -23.30 17.97 -14.74
CA ALA A 281 -23.13 18.29 -16.16
C ALA A 281 -21.68 18.64 -16.55
N ALA A 282 -20.97 19.41 -15.73
CA ALA A 282 -19.56 19.70 -15.99
C ALA A 282 -18.67 18.50 -15.65
N ASP A 283 -19.06 17.69 -14.66
CA ASP A 283 -18.36 16.47 -14.27
C ASP A 283 -18.43 15.37 -15.35
N ASP A 284 -19.56 15.27 -16.05
CA ASP A 284 -19.75 14.40 -17.21
C ASP A 284 -18.99 14.89 -18.45
N ARG A 285 -18.88 16.21 -18.64
CA ARG A 285 -18.01 16.78 -19.69
C ARG A 285 -16.55 16.44 -19.45
N LEU A 286 -16.05 16.66 -18.24
CA LEU A 286 -14.67 16.29 -17.85
C LEU A 286 -14.42 14.78 -18.01
N ARG A 287 -15.43 13.94 -17.73
CA ARG A 287 -15.37 12.50 -17.99
C ARG A 287 -15.24 12.20 -19.49
N ALA A 288 -16.07 12.82 -20.32
CA ALA A 288 -16.01 12.65 -21.78
C ALA A 288 -14.66 13.13 -22.33
N GLU A 289 -14.17 14.29 -21.89
CA GLU A 289 -12.86 14.83 -22.26
C GLU A 289 -11.71 13.89 -21.87
N LEU A 290 -11.75 13.28 -20.68
CA LEU A 290 -10.76 12.27 -20.28
C LEU A 290 -10.80 11.06 -21.21
N LEU A 291 -12.01 10.56 -21.46
CA LEU A 291 -12.22 9.37 -22.27
C LEU A 291 -11.82 9.63 -23.72
N ASP A 292 -12.02 10.84 -24.27
CA ASP A 292 -11.79 11.20 -25.68
C ASP A 292 -10.42 11.83 -25.97
N SER A 293 -9.65 12.18 -24.94
CA SER A 293 -8.32 12.77 -25.11
C SER A 293 -7.33 11.77 -25.75
N GLU A 294 -6.90 12.06 -26.98
CA GLU A 294 -5.89 11.25 -27.68
C GLU A 294 -4.56 11.22 -26.92
N LYS A 295 -4.19 12.35 -26.28
CA LYS A 295 -2.99 12.44 -25.43
C LYS A 295 -3.07 11.45 -24.26
N ASP A 296 -4.15 11.51 -23.47
CA ASP A 296 -4.32 10.67 -22.29
C ASP A 296 -4.45 9.19 -22.68
N ARG A 297 -5.17 8.87 -23.78
CA ARG A 297 -5.26 7.51 -24.33
C ARG A 297 -3.88 6.97 -24.74
N ARG A 298 -3.04 7.79 -25.38
CA ARG A 298 -1.68 7.39 -25.79
C ARG A 298 -0.79 7.16 -24.57
N GLU A 299 -0.82 8.03 -23.58
CA GLU A 299 -0.09 7.82 -22.33
C GLU A 299 -0.55 6.54 -21.62
N HIS A 300 -1.85 6.32 -21.54
CA HIS A 300 -2.44 5.13 -20.93
C HIS A 300 -2.06 3.85 -21.66
N ALA A 301 -2.05 3.85 -22.99
CA ALA A 301 -1.62 2.71 -23.80
C ALA A 301 -0.17 2.30 -23.50
N PHE A 302 0.74 3.25 -23.28
CA PHE A 302 2.12 2.92 -22.89
C PHE A 302 2.19 2.17 -21.56
N VAL A 303 1.41 2.60 -20.55
CA VAL A 303 1.37 1.91 -19.25
C VAL A 303 0.79 0.49 -19.41
N ARG A 304 -0.31 0.35 -20.15
CA ARG A 304 -0.93 -0.95 -20.46
C ARG A 304 0.06 -1.89 -21.15
N ASP A 305 0.69 -1.43 -22.22
CA ASP A 305 1.55 -2.27 -23.06
C ASP A 305 2.82 -2.68 -22.33
N ALA A 306 3.37 -1.81 -21.48
CA ALA A 306 4.49 -2.14 -20.61
C ALA A 306 4.12 -3.23 -19.58
N ILE A 307 2.95 -3.13 -18.93
CA ILE A 307 2.48 -4.16 -17.99
C ILE A 307 2.23 -5.49 -18.72
N VAL A 308 1.57 -5.47 -19.87
CA VAL A 308 1.34 -6.69 -20.67
C VAL A 308 2.66 -7.32 -21.11
N GLY A 309 3.61 -6.52 -21.57
CA GLY A 309 4.95 -6.98 -21.96
C GLY A 309 5.73 -7.59 -20.81
N ALA A 310 5.65 -7.00 -19.61
CA ALA A 310 6.28 -7.54 -18.40
C ALA A 310 5.66 -8.87 -17.94
N LEU A 311 4.35 -9.05 -18.11
CA LEU A 311 3.64 -10.27 -17.69
C LEU A 311 3.67 -11.40 -18.71
N ALA A 312 3.80 -11.09 -20.00
CA ALA A 312 3.83 -12.06 -21.09
C ALA A 312 4.84 -13.21 -20.88
N PRO A 313 6.12 -12.99 -20.50
CA PRO A 313 7.07 -14.08 -20.28
C PRO A 313 6.78 -14.90 -19.01
N LEU A 314 5.97 -14.37 -18.09
CA LEU A 314 5.65 -14.99 -16.80
C LEU A 314 4.33 -15.76 -16.81
N SER A 315 3.59 -15.71 -17.93
CA SER A 315 2.19 -16.12 -17.99
C SER A 315 1.92 -17.03 -19.18
N SER A 316 1.04 -18.01 -18.99
CA SER A 316 0.50 -18.79 -20.11
C SER A 316 -0.54 -18.01 -20.93
N ARG A 317 -1.15 -16.97 -20.33
CA ARG A 317 -2.13 -16.09 -20.96
C ARG A 317 -2.12 -14.73 -20.27
N VAL A 318 -2.20 -13.65 -21.03
CA VAL A 318 -2.38 -12.27 -20.55
C VAL A 318 -3.46 -11.61 -21.39
N GLU A 319 -4.42 -10.97 -20.74
CA GLU A 319 -5.53 -10.26 -21.37
C GLU A 319 -5.73 -8.90 -20.72
N ALA A 320 -5.91 -7.88 -21.54
CA ALA A 320 -6.31 -6.55 -21.11
C ALA A 320 -7.75 -6.29 -21.54
N ASP A 321 -8.51 -5.56 -20.72
CA ASP A 321 -9.84 -5.09 -21.11
C ASP A 321 -9.75 -4.28 -22.42
N GLY A 322 -10.75 -4.42 -23.29
CA GLY A 322 -10.72 -3.84 -24.64
C GLY A 322 -10.65 -2.31 -24.66
N GLU A 323 -11.55 -1.64 -23.94
CA GLU A 323 -11.56 -0.18 -23.82
C GLU A 323 -11.20 0.27 -22.41
N ALA A 324 -10.50 1.41 -22.30
CA ALA A 324 -10.22 2.03 -21.01
C ALA A 324 -11.51 2.61 -20.41
N ALA A 325 -11.75 2.32 -19.13
CA ALA A 325 -12.87 2.85 -18.37
C ALA A 325 -12.41 4.00 -17.47
N ALA A 326 -13.32 4.90 -17.08
CA ALA A 326 -13.03 5.95 -16.12
C ALA A 326 -13.09 5.41 -14.68
N LEU A 327 -11.92 5.20 -14.05
CA LEU A 327 -11.82 4.99 -12.61
C LEU A 327 -12.14 6.29 -11.90
N THR A 328 -13.30 6.34 -11.25
CA THR A 328 -13.76 7.55 -10.57
C THR A 328 -13.36 7.51 -9.10
N LEU A 329 -12.70 8.55 -8.61
CA LEU A 329 -12.30 8.75 -7.21
C LEU A 329 -13.05 9.96 -6.62
N ALA A 330 -12.79 10.30 -5.36
CA ALA A 330 -13.47 11.40 -4.68
C ALA A 330 -13.18 12.76 -5.33
N ARG A 331 -11.94 13.00 -5.75
CA ARG A 331 -11.49 14.31 -6.29
C ARG A 331 -10.92 14.26 -7.70
N GLY A 332 -10.85 13.08 -8.31
CA GLY A 332 -10.33 12.91 -9.67
C GLY A 332 -10.88 11.69 -10.37
N ARG A 333 -10.57 11.60 -11.67
CA ARG A 333 -10.80 10.43 -12.51
C ARG A 333 -9.53 10.06 -13.23
N HIS A 334 -9.35 8.76 -13.47
CA HIS A 334 -8.25 8.21 -14.25
C HIS A 334 -8.78 7.28 -15.34
N LEU A 335 -8.04 7.15 -16.45
CA LEU A 335 -8.24 6.02 -17.36
C LEU A 335 -7.74 4.76 -16.65
N ARG A 336 -8.49 3.68 -16.81
CA ARG A 336 -8.19 2.38 -16.22
C ARG A 336 -8.45 1.28 -17.24
N THR A 337 -7.49 0.38 -17.40
CA THR A 337 -7.67 -0.89 -18.10
C THR A 337 -7.32 -2.01 -17.13
N GLY A 338 -8.27 -2.90 -16.84
CA GLY A 338 -7.99 -4.11 -16.09
C GLY A 338 -7.13 -5.06 -16.94
N ILE A 339 -6.20 -5.73 -16.28
CA ILE A 339 -5.33 -6.72 -16.92
C ILE A 339 -5.39 -7.98 -16.06
N GLN A 340 -5.68 -9.10 -16.69
CA GLN A 340 -5.71 -10.42 -16.06
C GLN A 340 -4.68 -11.32 -16.73
N ALA A 341 -3.96 -12.10 -15.93
CA ALA A 341 -3.03 -13.09 -16.44
C ALA A 341 -3.21 -14.43 -15.72
N THR A 342 -2.95 -15.52 -16.44
CA THR A 342 -2.75 -16.83 -15.85
C THR A 342 -1.26 -17.10 -15.81
N LEU A 343 -0.65 -17.06 -14.63
CA LEU A 343 0.77 -17.27 -14.44
C LEU A 343 1.19 -18.66 -14.94
N ALA A 344 2.41 -18.79 -15.44
CA ALA A 344 3.01 -20.07 -15.79
C ALA A 344 3.23 -20.93 -14.53
N GLU A 345 3.47 -22.24 -14.70
CA GLU A 345 3.76 -23.11 -13.56
C GLU A 345 5.12 -22.75 -12.95
N GLY A 346 5.19 -22.69 -11.62
CA GLY A 346 6.40 -22.31 -10.88
C GLY A 346 6.66 -20.80 -10.79
N VAL A 347 5.83 -19.95 -11.41
CA VAL A 347 5.90 -18.49 -11.27
C VAL A 347 5.04 -18.05 -10.08
N GLY A 348 5.64 -17.38 -9.10
CA GLY A 348 4.97 -16.86 -7.92
C GLY A 348 4.93 -15.34 -7.87
N VAL A 349 4.51 -14.78 -6.73
CA VAL A 349 4.40 -13.33 -6.55
C VAL A 349 5.75 -12.62 -6.62
N ALA A 350 6.84 -13.30 -6.24
CA ALA A 350 8.18 -12.71 -6.25
C ALA A 350 8.62 -12.35 -7.68
N GLU A 351 8.41 -13.25 -8.65
CA GLU A 351 8.75 -13.02 -10.05
C GLU A 351 7.89 -11.90 -10.65
N VAL A 352 6.59 -11.90 -10.34
CA VAL A 352 5.67 -10.87 -10.83
C VAL A 352 6.02 -9.51 -10.24
N LEU A 353 6.34 -9.44 -8.94
CA LEU A 353 6.66 -8.19 -8.28
C LEU A 353 7.95 -7.56 -8.85
N ARG A 354 8.99 -8.36 -9.12
CA ARG A 354 10.22 -7.90 -9.78
C ARG A 354 9.97 -7.41 -11.20
N ALA A 355 9.02 -8.01 -11.92
CA ALA A 355 8.71 -7.60 -13.30
C ALA A 355 7.86 -6.32 -13.36
N LEU A 356 6.99 -6.09 -12.37
CA LEU A 356 6.07 -4.94 -12.36
C LEU A 356 6.60 -3.72 -11.61
N HIS A 357 7.43 -3.89 -10.59
CA HIS A 357 7.85 -2.79 -9.71
C HIS A 357 9.27 -2.27 -10.04
N PRO A 358 9.46 -0.94 -10.17
CA PRO A 358 8.44 0.10 -10.20
C PRO A 358 7.68 0.12 -11.53
N THR A 359 6.38 0.42 -11.48
CA THR A 359 5.59 0.53 -12.71
C THR A 359 5.98 1.81 -13.47
N PRO A 360 5.77 1.88 -14.80
CA PRO A 360 5.96 3.12 -15.56
C PRO A 360 5.08 4.28 -15.10
N ALA A 361 3.99 3.99 -14.36
CA ALA A 361 3.10 5.01 -13.79
C ALA A 361 3.71 5.74 -12.59
N VAL A 362 4.70 5.15 -11.91
CA VAL A 362 5.36 5.74 -10.74
C VAL A 362 6.88 5.89 -10.85
N GLY A 363 7.54 5.16 -11.76
CA GLY A 363 8.96 5.32 -12.08
C GLY A 363 9.17 6.07 -13.40
N GLY A 364 8.80 5.44 -14.51
CA GLY A 364 8.98 6.00 -15.85
C GLY A 364 9.40 4.92 -16.87
N THR A 365 9.86 5.34 -18.05
CA THR A 365 10.36 4.44 -19.08
C THR A 365 11.48 5.07 -19.91
N PRO A 366 12.55 4.32 -20.28
CA PRO A 366 12.89 2.98 -19.78
C PRO A 366 13.18 2.97 -18.27
N THR A 367 12.85 1.88 -17.57
CA THR A 367 12.86 1.81 -16.10
C THR A 367 14.22 2.19 -15.48
N ALA A 368 15.32 1.64 -16.00
CA ALA A 368 16.65 1.91 -15.46
C ALA A 368 17.07 3.39 -15.60
N ALA A 369 16.80 3.99 -16.76
CA ALA A 369 17.07 5.42 -17.00
C ALA A 369 16.18 6.33 -16.13
N ALA A 370 14.92 5.93 -15.92
CA ALA A 370 14.00 6.67 -15.05
C ALA A 370 14.41 6.60 -13.58
N LEU A 371 14.88 5.45 -13.09
CA LEU A 371 15.40 5.30 -11.74
C LEU A 371 16.67 6.14 -11.51
N ASP A 372 17.63 6.11 -12.44
CA ASP A 372 18.82 6.97 -12.38
C ASP A 372 18.47 8.46 -12.42
N ALA A 373 17.46 8.84 -13.21
CA ALA A 373 16.95 10.21 -13.23
C ALA A 373 16.31 10.60 -11.89
N ILE A 374 15.51 9.73 -11.27
CA ILE A 374 14.88 9.97 -9.97
C ILE A 374 15.94 10.15 -8.89
N ASP A 375 16.90 9.22 -8.79
CA ASP A 375 17.98 9.25 -7.81
C ASP A 375 18.83 10.53 -7.92
N ARG A 376 19.13 10.98 -9.14
CA ARG A 376 19.92 12.21 -9.36
C ARG A 376 19.16 13.50 -9.12
N GLN A 377 17.84 13.53 -9.36
CA GLN A 377 17.07 14.78 -9.37
C GLN A 377 16.29 15.01 -8.08
N GLU A 378 15.81 13.96 -7.42
CA GLU A 378 14.98 14.11 -6.22
C GLU A 378 15.84 14.39 -4.98
N PRO A 379 15.53 15.43 -4.19
CA PRO A 379 16.32 15.78 -3.00
C PRO A 379 15.95 14.97 -1.76
N PHE A 380 15.22 13.87 -1.92
CA PHE A 380 14.73 13.04 -0.81
C PHE A 380 14.60 11.58 -1.21
N ASP A 381 14.68 10.71 -0.22
CA ASP A 381 14.39 9.28 -0.37
C ASP A 381 12.86 9.05 -0.34
N ARG A 382 12.32 8.39 -1.37
CA ARG A 382 10.90 8.01 -1.44
C ARG A 382 10.50 6.99 -0.38
N GLY A 383 11.43 6.13 0.05
CA GLY A 383 11.14 5.03 0.96
C GLY A 383 9.94 4.20 0.50
N LEU A 384 8.87 4.14 1.31
CA LEU A 384 7.66 3.39 0.95
C LEU A 384 6.71 4.15 -0.02
N TYR A 385 6.92 5.45 -0.25
CA TYR A 385 6.13 6.17 -1.25
C TYR A 385 6.36 5.57 -2.64
N ALA A 386 5.26 5.26 -3.34
CA ALA A 386 5.26 4.55 -4.62
C ALA A 386 5.86 3.13 -4.59
N GLY A 387 6.17 2.59 -3.41
CA GLY A 387 6.60 1.19 -3.24
C GLY A 387 5.43 0.21 -3.11
N PRO A 388 5.69 -1.11 -3.18
CA PRO A 388 4.69 -2.14 -2.92
C PRO A 388 4.25 -2.15 -1.45
N ILE A 389 2.94 -2.23 -1.20
CA ILE A 389 2.36 -2.33 0.14
C ILE A 389 1.13 -3.23 0.13
N GLY A 390 1.02 -4.14 1.09
CA GLY A 390 -0.14 -5.01 1.25
C GLY A 390 0.20 -6.32 1.95
N TRP A 391 -0.24 -7.45 1.39
CA TRP A 391 0.11 -8.76 1.93
C TRP A 391 0.39 -9.81 0.86
N ILE A 392 1.24 -10.76 1.22
CA ILE A 392 1.51 -12.01 0.50
C ILE A 392 1.23 -13.16 1.45
N GLY A 393 0.64 -14.25 0.98
CA GLY A 393 0.20 -15.32 1.86
C GLY A 393 -0.32 -16.53 1.12
N ARG A 394 -1.07 -17.37 1.83
CA ARG A 394 -1.71 -18.55 1.24
C ARG A 394 -3.22 -18.41 1.29
N ALA A 395 -3.89 -18.85 0.24
CA ALA A 395 -5.33 -19.04 0.23
C ALA A 395 -5.72 -20.24 1.11
N ALA A 396 -7.03 -20.43 1.31
CA ALA A 396 -7.60 -21.51 2.12
C ALA A 396 -7.29 -22.90 1.55
N ASP A 397 -7.17 -23.01 0.23
CA ASP A 397 -6.76 -24.24 -0.47
C ASP A 397 -5.24 -24.47 -0.44
N GLY A 398 -4.48 -23.54 0.13
CA GLY A 398 -3.03 -23.59 0.24
C GLY A 398 -2.28 -23.08 -0.99
N THR A 399 -2.97 -22.59 -2.02
CA THR A 399 -2.28 -21.91 -3.12
C THR A 399 -1.74 -20.55 -2.68
N GLU A 400 -0.81 -19.99 -3.45
CA GLU A 400 -0.27 -18.66 -3.19
C GLU A 400 -1.34 -17.58 -3.43
N ALA A 401 -1.38 -16.57 -2.57
CA ALA A 401 -2.30 -15.45 -2.68
C ALA A 401 -1.61 -14.15 -2.28
N ALA A 402 -2.01 -13.04 -2.90
CA ALA A 402 -1.48 -11.72 -2.56
C ALA A 402 -2.48 -10.62 -2.93
N ASP A 403 -2.42 -9.51 -2.21
CA ASP A 403 -3.06 -8.25 -2.61
C ASP A 403 -2.10 -7.12 -2.23
N LEU A 404 -1.50 -6.52 -3.26
CA LEU A 404 -0.52 -5.45 -3.14
C LEU A 404 -0.99 -4.23 -3.93
N ALA A 405 -0.87 -3.06 -3.32
CA ALA A 405 -1.11 -1.78 -3.94
C ALA A 405 0.19 -1.00 -4.10
N VAL A 406 0.12 0.07 -4.88
CA VAL A 406 1.22 1.04 -5.03
C VAL A 406 1.06 2.10 -3.94
N GLY A 407 2.10 2.33 -3.13
CA GLY A 407 2.14 3.23 -1.96
C GLY A 407 2.08 4.73 -2.27
N ILE A 408 1.25 5.15 -3.23
CA ILE A 408 0.95 6.56 -3.55
C ILE A 408 -0.18 7.09 -2.66
N ARG A 409 -0.48 8.40 -2.77
CA ARG A 409 -1.48 9.06 -1.90
C ARG A 409 -1.20 8.76 -0.43
N SER A 410 0.04 9.00 -0.04
CA SER A 410 0.60 8.52 1.20
C SER A 410 1.27 9.62 2.00
N GLY A 411 1.39 9.35 3.30
CA GLY A 411 2.00 10.23 4.26
C GLY A 411 2.89 9.47 5.23
N LEU A 412 3.96 10.12 5.67
CA LEU A 412 4.82 9.65 6.75
C LEU A 412 4.62 10.56 7.97
N VAL A 413 4.05 10.00 9.03
CA VAL A 413 3.83 10.66 10.30
C VAL A 413 5.03 10.41 11.20
N ASP A 414 5.74 11.47 11.58
CA ASP A 414 6.87 11.43 12.49
C ASP A 414 6.68 12.44 13.62
N GLY A 415 6.11 11.97 14.73
CA GLY A 415 5.78 12.78 15.89
C GLY A 415 4.94 14.00 15.52
N ARG A 416 5.58 15.17 15.49
CA ARG A 416 4.98 16.49 15.19
C ARG A 416 5.14 16.91 13.72
N SER A 417 5.41 15.98 12.82
CA SER A 417 5.51 16.25 11.40
C SER A 417 4.77 15.23 10.55
N LEU A 418 4.25 15.69 9.41
CA LEU A 418 3.63 14.86 8.39
C LEU A 418 4.24 15.20 7.03
N SER A 419 4.94 14.24 6.44
CA SER A 419 5.45 14.37 5.07
C SER A 419 4.46 13.72 4.10
N LEU A 420 3.89 14.50 3.19
CA LEU A 420 3.03 14.01 2.12
C LEU A 420 3.81 13.90 0.82
N TYR A 421 3.61 12.80 0.10
CA TYR A 421 4.33 12.53 -1.15
C TYR A 421 3.38 12.56 -2.34
N SER A 422 3.74 13.32 -3.36
CA SER A 422 3.03 13.36 -4.63
C SER A 422 4.00 13.57 -5.79
N GLY A 423 3.68 12.99 -6.94
CA GLY A 423 4.54 13.07 -8.12
C GLY A 423 3.73 13.17 -9.39
N ALA A 424 4.37 13.64 -10.45
CA ALA A 424 3.81 13.88 -11.77
C ALA A 424 4.62 13.13 -12.84
N GLY A 425 3.92 12.51 -13.79
CA GLY A 425 4.54 11.82 -14.90
C GLY A 425 4.95 12.82 -15.97
N ILE A 426 6.24 13.13 -16.05
CA ILE A 426 6.78 14.09 -16.99
C ILE A 426 7.01 13.40 -18.33
N VAL A 427 6.48 14.01 -19.39
CA VAL A 427 6.65 13.58 -20.79
C VAL A 427 7.02 14.77 -21.67
N ALA A 428 7.41 14.53 -22.91
CA ALA A 428 7.65 15.60 -23.87
C ALA A 428 6.42 16.52 -23.98
N GLY A 429 6.62 17.82 -23.75
CA GLY A 429 5.54 18.82 -23.75
C GLY A 429 4.83 19.04 -22.41
N SER A 430 5.26 18.41 -21.32
CA SER A 430 4.83 18.77 -19.96
C SER A 430 5.20 20.23 -19.62
N ASP A 431 4.32 20.91 -18.89
CA ASP A 431 4.48 22.31 -18.47
C ASP A 431 4.72 22.39 -16.94
N PRO A 432 5.80 23.03 -16.46
CA PRO A 432 6.14 23.03 -15.04
C PRO A 432 5.02 23.51 -14.10
N ALA A 433 4.25 24.52 -14.52
CA ALA A 433 3.20 25.08 -13.70
C ALA A 433 2.01 24.13 -13.58
N SER A 434 1.62 23.51 -14.69
CA SER A 434 0.54 22.53 -14.75
C SER A 434 0.87 21.28 -13.91
N GLU A 435 2.11 20.76 -14.02
CA GLU A 435 2.53 19.58 -13.25
C GLU A 435 2.65 19.88 -11.74
N TRP A 436 3.03 21.11 -11.37
CA TRP A 436 2.99 21.54 -9.96
C TRP A 436 1.56 21.58 -9.41
N ALA A 437 0.62 22.15 -10.18
CA ALA A 437 -0.79 22.17 -9.80
C ALA A 437 -1.36 20.76 -9.64
N GLU A 438 -0.94 19.82 -10.51
CA GLU A 438 -1.33 18.41 -10.39
C GLU A 438 -0.87 17.79 -9.07
N ILE A 439 0.39 17.97 -8.67
CA ILE A 439 0.91 17.38 -7.42
C ILE A 439 0.32 18.03 -6.15
N GLU A 440 -0.14 19.28 -6.21
CA GLU A 440 -0.96 19.92 -5.16
C GLU A 440 -2.34 19.29 -5.05
N LEU A 441 -3.03 19.12 -6.18
CA LEU A 441 -4.33 18.44 -6.21
C LEU A 441 -4.22 17.02 -5.65
N LYS A 442 -3.08 16.36 -5.89
CA LYS A 442 -2.85 14.98 -5.47
C LYS A 442 -2.78 14.79 -3.95
N ILE A 443 -2.34 15.79 -3.19
CA ILE A 443 -2.33 15.77 -1.71
C ILE A 443 -3.62 16.32 -1.09
N GLY A 444 -4.58 16.76 -1.91
CA GLY A 444 -5.75 17.46 -1.42
C GLY A 444 -6.70 16.64 -0.54
N ASP A 445 -6.70 15.30 -0.65
CA ASP A 445 -7.46 14.45 0.28
C ASP A 445 -6.90 14.54 1.71
N PHE A 446 -5.58 14.59 1.86
CA PHE A 446 -4.91 14.84 3.15
C PHE A 446 -5.17 16.25 3.65
N ALA A 447 -5.00 17.25 2.78
CA ALA A 447 -5.23 18.65 3.14
C ALA A 447 -6.64 18.84 3.70
N ARG A 448 -7.65 18.24 3.05
CA ARG A 448 -9.05 18.32 3.50
C ARG A 448 -9.27 17.66 4.86
N VAL A 449 -8.74 16.45 5.10
CA VAL A 449 -8.94 15.79 6.40
C VAL A 449 -8.19 16.48 7.54
N LEU A 450 -7.11 17.22 7.22
CA LEU A 450 -6.40 18.11 8.14
C LEU A 450 -7.11 19.46 8.35
N GLY A 451 -8.21 19.74 7.64
CA GLY A 451 -8.92 21.02 7.72
C GLY A 451 -8.20 22.18 7.03
N LEU A 452 -7.24 21.89 6.14
CA LEU A 452 -6.56 22.91 5.35
C LEU A 452 -7.47 23.36 4.20
N THR A 453 -7.63 24.67 4.06
CA THR A 453 -8.24 25.24 2.86
C THR A 453 -7.32 24.97 1.67
N PRO A 454 -7.82 24.54 0.51
CA PRO A 454 -7.03 24.50 -0.71
C PRO A 454 -6.41 25.88 -0.91
N VAL A 455 -5.08 25.95 -1.09
CA VAL A 455 -4.43 27.21 -1.49
C VAL A 455 -5.03 27.57 -2.86
N PRO A 456 -5.76 28.69 -3.00
CA PRO A 456 -6.20 29.15 -4.31
C PRO A 456 -4.96 29.47 -5.16
N ASP A 457 -5.03 29.13 -6.45
CA ASP A 457 -3.97 29.36 -7.44
C ASP A 457 -3.42 30.81 -7.47
#